data_AF-A0AAV1SIU0-F1
#
_entry.id   AF-A0AAV1SIU0-F1
#
_cell.length_a   1.000
_cell.length_b   1.000
_cell.length_c   1.000
_cell.angle_alpha   90.00
_cell.angle_beta   90.00
_cell.angle_gamma   90.00
#
_symmetry.space_group_name_H-M   'P 1'
#
loop_
_entity.id
_entity.type
_entity.pdbx_description
1 polymer ?
#
loop_
_entity_poly.entity_id
_entity_poly.type
_entity_poly.pdbx_seq_one_letter_code
_entity_poly.pdbx_strand_id
1 'polypeptide(L)'
;MEVMNKILSKSDATNKRLEFPSRSLWAFPMPDGQNSVDFVAFDMLQQQWRLKVSIRNEGEYQKPWLRAIGMNTFVRKDSRKEIKLS
;
A
#
# COMPACT_ATOMS: atom_id res chain seq x y z
N MET A 1 -3.87 13.46 -11.11
CA MET A 1 -3.80 12.08 -11.64
C MET A 1 -4.09 11.14 -10.49
N GLU A 2 -5.11 10.30 -10.58
CA GLU A 2 -5.41 9.28 -9.55
C GLU A 2 -4.47 8.09 -9.75
N VAL A 3 -3.67 7.76 -8.74
CA VAL A 3 -2.68 6.66 -8.81
C VAL A 3 -3.38 5.28 -8.75
N MET A 4 -4.43 5.19 -7.94
CA MET A 4 -5.22 3.97 -7.75
C MET A 4 -6.54 4.27 -7.04
N ASN A 5 -7.61 3.61 -7.47
CA ASN A 5 -8.83 3.40 -6.69
C ASN A 5 -8.99 1.92 -6.38
N LYS A 6 -9.24 1.55 -5.12
CA LYS A 6 -9.50 0.16 -4.74
C LYS A 6 -10.56 0.08 -3.65
N ILE A 7 -11.54 -0.80 -3.86
CA ILE A 7 -12.48 -1.23 -2.83
C ILE A 7 -11.77 -2.25 -1.92
N LEU A 8 -11.83 -2.02 -0.61
CA LEU A 8 -11.18 -2.90 0.36
C LEU A 8 -11.89 -4.25 0.43
N SER A 9 -11.11 -5.31 0.29
CA SER A 9 -11.59 -6.67 0.43
C SER A 9 -11.49 -7.16 1.88
N LYS A 10 -12.16 -8.28 2.19
CA LYS A 10 -12.05 -8.95 3.50
C LYS A 10 -10.61 -9.35 3.79
N SER A 11 -9.87 -9.84 2.78
CA SER A 11 -8.47 -10.24 2.95
C SER A 11 -7.58 -9.04 3.27
N ASP A 12 -7.85 -7.85 2.71
CA ASP A 12 -7.05 -6.67 3.02
C ASP A 12 -7.13 -6.33 4.53
N ALA A 13 -8.33 -6.40 5.11
CA ALA A 13 -8.55 -6.17 6.53
C ALA A 13 -7.97 -7.29 7.41
N THR A 14 -8.23 -8.56 7.06
CA THR A 14 -7.74 -9.72 7.84
C THR A 14 -6.22 -9.82 7.82
N ASN A 15 -5.58 -9.60 6.67
CA ASN A 15 -4.13 -9.67 6.52
C ASN A 15 -3.42 -8.39 6.97
N LYS A 16 -4.19 -7.35 7.33
CA LYS A 16 -3.69 -6.01 7.68
C LYS A 16 -2.73 -5.46 6.62
N ARG A 17 -3.05 -5.66 5.35
CA ARG A 17 -2.27 -5.19 4.19
C ARG A 17 -3.22 -4.88 3.04
N LEU A 18 -2.92 -3.86 2.25
CA LEU A 18 -3.68 -3.49 1.07
C LEU A 18 -2.97 -4.07 -0.15
N GLU A 19 -3.51 -5.12 -0.76
CA GLU A 19 -3.01 -5.59 -2.06
C GLU A 19 -3.40 -4.59 -3.15
N PHE A 20 -2.63 -4.45 -4.21
CA PHE A 20 -3.01 -3.53 -5.29
C PHE A 20 -2.56 -3.98 -6.67
N PRO A 21 -3.14 -3.45 -7.76
CA PRO A 21 -2.74 -3.81 -9.10
C PRO A 21 -1.27 -3.49 -9.37
N SER A 22 -0.54 -4.42 -9.98
CA SER A 22 0.88 -4.26 -10.35
C SER A 22 1.10 -3.06 -11.27
N ARG A 23 0.11 -2.69 -12.09
CA ARG A 23 0.12 -1.48 -12.93
C ARG A 23 0.20 -0.16 -12.16
N SER A 24 -0.02 -0.16 -10.84
CA SER A 24 0.13 1.03 -9.98
C SER A 24 1.47 1.04 -9.26
N LEU A 25 2.32 0.02 -9.45
CA LEU A 25 3.61 -0.10 -8.80
C LEU A 25 4.61 0.99 -9.23
N TRP A 26 4.49 1.50 -10.46
CA TRP A 26 5.35 2.58 -10.97
C TRP A 26 5.28 3.87 -10.14
N ALA A 27 4.21 4.06 -9.36
CA ALA A 27 4.07 5.22 -8.49
C ALA A 27 4.93 5.15 -7.22
N PHE A 28 5.59 4.01 -6.97
CA PHE A 28 6.47 3.80 -5.84
C PHE A 28 7.91 3.68 -6.33
N PRO A 29 8.84 4.53 -5.87
CA PRO A 29 10.25 4.47 -6.26
C PRO A 29 10.93 3.30 -5.56
N MET A 30 10.80 2.10 -6.13
CA MET A 30 11.44 0.88 -5.65
C MET A 30 12.93 0.91 -5.97
N PRO A 31 13.83 0.77 -4.97
CA PRO A 31 15.26 0.68 -5.25
C PRO A 31 15.61 -0.59 -6.04
N ASP A 32 16.60 -0.50 -6.92
CA ASP A 32 17.07 -1.64 -7.71
C ASP A 32 17.49 -2.81 -6.81
N GLY A 33 17.07 -4.02 -7.18
CA GLY A 33 17.33 -5.23 -6.41
C GLY A 33 16.54 -5.35 -5.10
N GLN A 34 15.75 -4.34 -4.71
CA GLN A 34 14.88 -4.41 -3.53
C GLN A 34 13.45 -4.80 -3.91
N ASN A 35 12.86 -5.66 -3.07
CA ASN A 35 11.48 -6.07 -3.18
C ASN A 35 10.54 -5.26 -2.28
N SER A 36 11.05 -4.31 -1.50
CA SER A 36 10.24 -3.47 -0.63
C SER A 36 10.87 -2.11 -0.39
N VAL A 37 10.04 -1.11 -0.09
CA VAL A 37 10.46 0.24 0.25
C VAL A 37 9.55 0.82 1.33
N ASP A 38 10.14 1.52 2.28
CA ASP A 38 9.45 2.26 3.32
C ASP A 38 9.35 3.74 2.92
N PHE A 39 8.21 4.36 3.14
CA PHE A 39 7.98 5.77 2.86
C PHE A 39 6.97 6.37 3.82
N VAL A 40 6.90 7.70 3.82
CA VAL A 40 5.91 8.47 4.56
C VAL A 40 4.87 8.99 3.58
N ALA A 41 3.60 8.94 3.98
CA ALA A 41 2.52 9.51 3.19
C ALA A 41 1.49 10.17 4.11
N PHE A 42 0.72 11.09 3.54
CA PHE A 42 -0.31 11.82 4.27
C PHE A 42 -1.69 11.44 3.75
N ASP A 43 -2.64 11.24 4.65
CA ASP A 43 -4.04 11.10 4.26
C ASP A 43 -4.73 12.46 4.11
N MET A 44 -6.02 12.44 3.76
CA MET A 44 -6.82 13.65 3.56
C MET A 44 -7.00 14.51 4.81
N LEU A 45 -6.72 13.97 6.00
CA LEU A 45 -6.74 14.70 7.28
C LEU A 45 -5.34 15.19 7.68
N GLN A 46 -4.36 15.10 6.78
CA GLN A 46 -2.94 15.36 7.05
C GLN A 46 -2.34 14.44 8.13
N GLN A 47 -2.99 13.31 8.43
CA GLN A 47 -2.39 12.32 9.30
C GLN A 47 -1.22 11.67 8.58
N GLN A 48 -0.05 11.69 9.23
CA GLN A 48 1.13 11.04 8.71
C GLN A 48 1.05 9.52 8.94
N TRP A 49 1.34 8.77 7.88
CA TRP A 49 1.42 7.31 7.88
C TRP A 49 2.80 6.88 7.42
N ARG A 50 3.47 6.03 8.22
CA ARG A 50 4.66 5.31 7.77
C ARG A 50 4.22 4.00 7.14
N LEU A 51 4.50 3.85 5.85
CA LEU A 51 4.01 2.76 5.03
C LEU A 51 5.18 1.98 4.44
N LYS A 52 4.96 0.68 4.25
CA LYS A 52 5.85 -0.22 3.53
C LYS A 52 5.12 -0.76 2.33
N VAL A 53 5.66 -0.56 1.14
CA VAL A 53 5.27 -1.31 -0.06
C VAL A 53 6.19 -2.50 -0.20
N SER A 54 5.64 -3.66 -0.54
CA SER A 54 6.43 -4.84 -0.86
C SER A 54 5.85 -5.55 -2.07
N ILE A 55 6.73 -6.13 -2.86
CA ILE A 55 6.43 -6.97 -4.02
C ILE A 55 6.75 -8.40 -3.61
N ARG A 56 5.86 -9.33 -3.96
CA ARG A 56 6.10 -10.77 -3.76
C ARG A 56 7.38 -11.23 -4.47
N ASN A 57 8.23 -11.98 -3.77
CA ASN A 57 9.47 -12.55 -4.33
C ASN A 57 9.25 -13.78 -5.21
N GLU A 58 8.14 -14.48 -5.01
CA GLU A 58 7.87 -15.79 -5.61
C GLU A 58 6.50 -15.84 -6.29
N GLY A 59 6.41 -16.62 -7.36
CA GLY A 59 5.20 -16.82 -8.16
C GLY A 59 5.21 -16.04 -9.47
N GLU A 60 4.24 -16.36 -10.32
CA GLU A 60 4.16 -15.89 -11.72
C GLU A 60 3.95 -14.38 -11.85
N TYR A 61 3.33 -13.73 -10.85
CA TYR A 61 2.95 -12.33 -10.92
C TYR A 61 3.52 -11.53 -9.76
N GLN A 62 4.07 -10.35 -10.08
CA GLN A 62 4.36 -9.33 -9.08
C GLN A 62 3.06 -8.93 -8.39
N LYS A 63 2.87 -9.38 -7.15
CA LYS A 63 1.73 -8.97 -6.32
C LYS A 63 2.21 -7.96 -5.31
N PRO A 64 2.02 -6.65 -5.55
CA PRO A 64 2.41 -5.66 -4.59
C PRO A 64 1.34 -5.53 -3.49
N TRP A 65 1.80 -5.21 -2.29
CA TRP A 65 0.93 -4.86 -1.18
C TRP A 65 1.55 -3.76 -0.32
N LEU A 66 0.68 -3.01 0.34
CA LEU A 66 1.03 -1.90 1.19
C LEU A 66 0.60 -2.19 2.63
N ARG A 67 1.45 -1.84 3.60
CA ARG A 67 1.16 -2.05 5.03
C ARG A 67 1.64 -0.85 5.84
N ALA A 68 0.89 -0.46 6.87
CA ALA A 68 1.39 0.51 7.84
C ALA A 68 2.39 -0.13 8.80
N ILE A 69 3.49 0.57 9.05
CA ILE A 69 4.52 0.16 10.01
C ILE A 69 4.09 0.62 11.40
N GLY A 70 4.07 -0.29 12.37
CA GLY A 70 3.79 0.04 13.78
C GLY A 70 2.33 0.35 14.12
N MET A 71 1.39 0.28 13.17
CA MET A 71 -0.04 0.51 13.41
C MET A 71 -0.91 -0.68 13.01
N ASN A 72 -1.79 -1.12 13.92
CA ASN A 72 -2.67 -2.27 13.71
C ASN A 72 -3.94 -2.00 12.89
N THR A 73 -4.20 -0.74 12.48
CA THR A 73 -5.54 -0.28 12.05
C THR A 73 -5.61 0.36 10.67
N PHE A 74 -4.54 0.29 9.89
CA PHE A 74 -4.46 0.98 8.59
C PHE A 74 -5.54 0.55 7.59
N VAL A 75 -5.92 -0.74 7.59
CA VAL A 75 -6.99 -1.26 6.73
C VAL A 75 -8.22 -1.59 7.57
N ARG A 76 -9.32 -0.87 7.34
CA ARG A 76 -10.65 -1.17 7.89
C ARG A 76 -11.66 -1.20 6.74
N LYS A 77 -12.48 -2.25 6.68
CA LYS A 77 -13.40 -2.54 5.56
C LYS A 77 -14.33 -1.37 5.19
N ASP A 78 -14.74 -0.58 6.19
CA ASP A 78 -15.69 0.53 6.00
C ASP A 78 -15.00 1.90 5.90
N SER A 79 -13.70 1.93 5.61
CA SER A 79 -12.91 3.16 5.54
C SER A 79 -12.33 3.36 4.15
N ARG A 80 -12.76 4.40 3.43
CA ARG A 80 -12.04 4.90 2.25
C ARG A 80 -10.75 5.56 2.74
N LYS A 81 -9.61 5.07 2.29
CA LYS A 81 -8.30 5.64 2.58
C LYS A 81 -7.71 6.17 1.28
N GLU A 82 -7.63 7.48 1.19
CA GLU A 82 -6.92 8.17 0.11
C GLU A 82 -5.60 8.67 0.69
N ILE A 83 -4.50 8.32 0.01
CA ILE A 83 -3.15 8.57 0.47
C ILE A 83 -2.44 9.34 -0.62
N LYS A 84 -1.90 10.50 -0.26
CA LYS A 84 -1.07 11.31 -1.15
C LYS A 84 0.39 10.96 -0.90
N LEU A 85 1.04 10.49 -1.96
CA LEU A 85 2.49 10.37 -2.01
C LEU A 85 3.02 11.78 -2.28
N SER A 86 3.83 12.29 -1.35
CA SER A 86 4.50 13.60 -1.45
C SER A 86 5.82 13.49 -2.19
#